data_AF-A0A0C2F8E0-F1
#
_entry.id   AF-A0A0C2F8E0-F1
#
_cell.length_a   1.000
_cell.length_b   1.000
_cell.length_c   1.000
_cell.angle_alpha   90.00
_cell.angle_beta   90.00
_cell.angle_gamma   90.00
#
_symmetry.space_group_name_H-M   'P 1'
#
loop_
_entity.id
_entity.type
_entity.pdbx_description
1 polymer ?
#
loop_
_entity_poly.entity_id
_entity_poly.type
_entity_poly.pdbx_seq_one_letter_code
_entity_poly.pdbx_strand_id
1 'polypeptide(L)'
;MSQRANRRAANKNKTMVTENSESISNPEHGEVLPANLSDMSVRDLTEYIVSRYKDPVIEKLLSALMEKISKQCHCECDAEKRARSLVISGLPEPSEDLRASEKQMDLEGK
;
A
#
# COMPACT_ATOMS: atom_id res chain seq x y z
N MET A 1 27.74 42.65 22.50
CA MET A 1 26.70 43.55 21.94
C MET A 1 26.58 43.29 20.45
N SER A 2 25.61 42.48 20.02
CA SER A 2 24.91 42.66 18.74
C SER A 2 23.80 41.61 18.66
N GLN A 3 22.57 42.07 18.91
CA GLN A 3 21.34 41.32 18.73
C GLN A 3 20.97 41.33 17.25
N ARG A 4 20.61 40.18 16.69
CA ARG A 4 19.82 40.15 15.45
C ARG A 4 18.68 39.16 15.64
N ALA A 5 17.56 39.71 16.09
CA ALA A 5 16.29 39.04 16.23
C ALA A 5 15.67 38.80 14.85
N ASN A 6 15.38 37.55 14.50
CA ASN A 6 14.47 37.22 13.41
C ASN A 6 13.17 36.67 14.00
N ARG A 7 12.07 37.33 13.63
CA ARG A 7 10.73 37.17 14.17
C ARG A 7 10.10 35.86 13.69
N ARG A 8 9.44 35.18 14.63
CA ARG A 8 8.56 34.02 14.44
C ARG A 8 7.38 34.37 13.52
N ALA A 9 7.04 33.48 12.61
CA ALA A 9 5.71 33.40 12.01
C ALA A 9 5.19 31.97 12.21
N ALA A 10 4.37 31.78 13.25
CA ALA A 10 3.63 30.55 13.49
C ALA A 10 2.30 30.65 12.74
N ASN A 11 2.13 29.87 11.68
CA ASN A 11 0.85 29.78 10.98
C ASN A 11 -0.06 28.79 11.75
N LYS A 12 -0.95 29.32 12.59
CA LYS A 12 -2.00 28.57 13.27
C LYS A 12 -3.31 28.82 12.54
N ASN A 13 -3.59 28.04 11.50
CA ASN A 13 -4.94 27.95 10.96
C ASN A 13 -5.72 26.94 11.81
N LYS A 14 -6.19 27.42 12.95
CA LYS A 14 -7.27 26.81 13.73
C LYS A 14 -8.58 27.36 13.17
N THR A 15 -9.16 26.65 12.22
CA THR A 15 -10.51 26.95 11.72
C THR A 15 -11.46 25.93 12.32
N MET A 16 -12.05 26.30 13.46
CA MET A 16 -13.28 25.67 13.94
C MET A 16 -14.43 26.26 13.13
N VAL A 17 -15.05 25.44 12.28
CA VAL A 17 -16.37 25.72 11.69
C VAL A 17 -17.10 24.37 11.72
N THR A 18 -17.85 24.16 12.79
CA THR A 18 -19.33 24.23 12.81
C THR A 18 -19.93 23.01 12.14
N GLU A 19 -20.37 22.08 12.97
CA GLU A 19 -21.32 21.02 12.63
C GLU A 19 -22.56 21.66 11.99
N ASN A 20 -22.63 21.61 10.67
CA ASN A 20 -23.91 21.66 9.96
C ASN A 20 -24.00 20.38 9.14
N SER A 21 -24.65 19.39 9.73
CA SER A 21 -25.18 18.23 9.03
C SER A 21 -26.31 18.70 8.11
N GLU A 22 -25.95 19.26 6.97
CA GLU A 22 -26.90 19.52 5.89
C GLU A 22 -26.95 18.29 4.99
N SER A 23 -27.95 17.47 5.30
CA SER A 23 -28.40 16.35 4.49
C SER A 23 -28.77 16.85 3.10
N ILE A 24 -27.84 16.75 2.14
CA ILE A 24 -28.19 16.77 0.72
C ILE A 24 -28.76 15.40 0.40
N SER A 25 -30.03 15.20 0.76
CA SER A 25 -30.80 14.04 0.33
C SER A 25 -31.13 14.19 -1.14
N ASN A 26 -30.37 13.50 -1.99
CA ASN A 26 -30.80 13.20 -3.35
C ASN A 26 -31.87 12.09 -3.25
N PRO A 27 -33.13 12.32 -3.65
CA PRO A 27 -34.19 11.37 -3.38
C PRO A 27 -34.39 10.45 -4.58
N GLU A 28 -33.56 9.42 -4.76
CA GLU A 28 -33.98 8.25 -5.60
C GLU A 28 -33.39 6.88 -5.23
N HIS A 29 -32.39 6.73 -4.36
CA HIS A 29 -32.02 5.39 -3.86
C HIS A 29 -31.65 5.43 -2.37
N GLY A 30 -32.60 5.08 -1.52
CA GLY A 30 -32.37 4.85 -0.09
C GLY A 30 -31.58 3.57 0.09
N GLU A 31 -30.25 3.66 0.16
CA GLU A 31 -29.39 2.53 0.44
C GLU A 31 -28.46 2.85 1.60
N VAL A 32 -28.71 2.19 2.73
CA VAL A 32 -27.89 2.29 3.94
C VAL A 32 -26.56 1.60 3.67
N LEU A 33 -25.46 2.37 3.66
CA LEU A 33 -24.12 1.80 3.68
C LEU A 33 -23.93 1.01 5.00
N PRO A 34 -23.33 -0.19 4.97
CA PRO A 34 -23.01 -0.91 6.20
C PRO A 34 -22.02 -0.07 7.01
N ALA A 35 -22.23 -0.01 8.33
CA ALA A 35 -21.49 0.89 9.22
C ALA A 35 -19.97 0.64 9.26
N ASN A 36 -19.49 -0.53 8.79
CA ASN A 36 -18.10 -0.98 8.95
C ASN A 36 -17.48 -1.46 7.62
N LEU A 37 -17.54 -0.66 6.56
CA LEU A 37 -16.87 -0.98 5.28
C LEU A 37 -15.36 -1.17 5.43
N SER A 38 -14.73 -0.46 6.37
CA SER A 38 -13.29 -0.55 6.66
C SER A 38 -12.83 -1.90 7.20
N ASP A 39 -13.75 -2.63 7.85
CA ASP A 39 -13.44 -3.87 8.54
C ASP A 39 -13.65 -5.09 7.64
N MET A 40 -14.30 -4.88 6.49
CA MET A 40 -14.52 -5.90 5.48
C MET A 40 -13.21 -6.23 4.76
N SER A 41 -13.00 -7.52 4.49
CA SER A 41 -11.89 -7.89 3.62
C SER A 41 -12.10 -7.31 2.21
N VAL A 42 -11.02 -7.16 1.44
CA VAL A 42 -11.09 -6.71 0.03
C VAL A 42 -12.04 -7.61 -0.77
N ARG A 43 -12.05 -8.90 -0.47
CA ARG A 43 -12.95 -9.86 -1.09
C ARG A 43 -14.41 -9.56 -0.74
N ASP A 44 -14.73 -9.43 0.54
CA ASP A 44 -16.10 -9.17 0.98
C ASP A 44 -16.62 -7.83 0.45
N LEU A 45 -15.75 -6.81 0.39
CA LEU A 45 -16.07 -5.51 -0.20
C LEU A 45 -16.37 -5.64 -1.71
N THR A 46 -15.60 -6.45 -2.42
CA THR A 46 -15.81 -6.70 -3.86
C THR A 46 -17.12 -7.44 -4.10
N GLU A 47 -17.38 -8.50 -3.32
CA GLU A 47 -18.63 -9.25 -3.37
C GLU A 47 -19.82 -8.35 -3.03
N TYR A 48 -19.67 -7.45 -2.05
CA TYR A 48 -20.68 -6.45 -1.72
C TYR A 48 -20.97 -5.51 -2.91
N ILE A 49 -19.95 -4.95 -3.55
CA ILE A 49 -20.13 -4.05 -4.70
C ILE A 49 -20.83 -4.77 -5.86
N VAL A 50 -20.41 -5.99 -6.20
CA VAL A 50 -21.01 -6.81 -7.27
C VAL A 50 -22.44 -7.27 -6.92
N SER A 51 -22.71 -7.50 -5.63
CA SER A 51 -24.07 -7.84 -5.17
C SER A 51 -25.05 -6.68 -5.36
N ARG A 52 -24.57 -5.44 -5.17
CA ARG A 52 -25.33 -4.18 -5.30
C ARG A 52 -25.49 -3.75 -6.76
N TYR A 53 -24.44 -3.88 -7.56
CA TYR A 53 -24.43 -3.46 -8.94
C TYR A 53 -24.28 -4.66 -9.87
N LYS A 54 -25.41 -5.09 -10.45
CA LYS A 54 -25.49 -6.18 -11.44
C LYS A 54 -25.06 -5.74 -12.85
N ASP A 55 -24.03 -4.90 -12.93
CA ASP A 55 -23.46 -4.46 -14.19
C ASP A 55 -22.21 -5.30 -14.51
N PRO A 56 -22.22 -6.08 -15.61
CA PRO A 56 -21.06 -6.88 -16.01
C PRO A 56 -19.82 -6.04 -16.34
N VAL A 57 -19.97 -4.75 -16.63
CA VAL A 57 -18.84 -3.83 -16.83
C VAL A 57 -18.16 -3.52 -15.51
N ILE A 58 -18.92 -3.26 -14.45
CA ILE A 58 -18.38 -2.98 -13.11
C ILE A 58 -17.61 -4.20 -12.58
N GLU A 59 -18.14 -5.41 -12.77
CA GLU A 59 -17.45 -6.65 -12.37
C GLU A 59 -16.11 -6.81 -13.09
N LYS A 60 -16.04 -6.53 -14.39
CA LYS A 60 -14.79 -6.57 -15.16
C LYS A 60 -13.78 -5.50 -14.70
N LEU A 61 -14.25 -4.29 -14.42
CA LEU A 61 -13.40 -3.20 -13.94
C LEU A 61 -12.81 -3.50 -12.56
N LEU A 62 -13.63 -4.03 -11.64
CA LEU A 62 -13.17 -4.45 -10.31
C LEU A 62 -12.15 -5.59 -10.40
N SER A 63 -12.43 -6.60 -11.23
CA SER A 63 -11.51 -7.72 -11.45
C SER A 63 -10.14 -7.23 -11.96
N ALA A 64 -10.15 -6.34 -12.96
CA ALA A 64 -8.91 -5.75 -13.50
C ALA A 64 -8.18 -4.89 -12.46
N LEU A 65 -8.91 -4.15 -11.61
CA LEU A 65 -8.32 -3.36 -10.53
C LEU A 65 -7.61 -4.25 -9.50
N MET A 66 -8.27 -5.32 -9.04
CA MET A 66 -7.69 -6.27 -8.08
C MET A 66 -6.41 -6.92 -8.62
N GLU A 67 -6.41 -7.29 -9.90
CA GLU A 67 -5.23 -7.83 -10.56
C GLU A 67 -4.07 -6.82 -10.61
N LYS A 68 -4.36 -5.55 -10.96
CA LYS A 68 -3.37 -4.47 -11.00
C LYS A 68 -2.74 -4.20 -9.65
N ILE A 69 -3.55 -4.11 -8.59
CA ILE A 69 -3.06 -3.87 -7.22
C ILE A 69 -2.12 -5.01 -6.80
N SER A 70 -2.54 -6.27 -7.01
CA SER A 70 -1.76 -7.45 -6.64
C SER A 70 -0.39 -7.46 -7.35
N LYS A 71 -0.37 -7.17 -8.66
CA LYS A 71 0.86 -7.09 -9.45
C LYS A 71 1.76 -5.95 -8.99
N GLN A 72 1.20 -4.77 -8.76
CA GLN A 72 1.98 -3.60 -8.37
C GLN A 72 2.64 -3.78 -7.00
N CYS A 73 1.90 -4.26 -6.00
CA CYS A 73 2.46 -4.55 -4.68
C CYS A 73 3.59 -5.59 -4.72
N HIS A 74 3.47 -6.63 -5.57
CA HIS A 74 4.51 -7.63 -5.73
C HIS A 74 5.79 -7.05 -6.36
N CYS A 75 5.64 -6.26 -7.43
CA CYS A 75 6.77 -5.62 -8.10
C CYS A 75 7.52 -4.63 -7.21
N GLU A 76 6.83 -3.84 -6.39
CA GLU A 76 7.44 -2.86 -5.49
C GLU A 76 8.27 -3.55 -4.39
N CYS A 77 7.78 -4.67 -3.84
CA CYS A 77 8.53 -5.44 -2.85
C CYS A 77 9.84 -6.01 -3.40
N ASP A 78 9.80 -6.58 -4.60
CA ASP A 78 11.00 -7.20 -5.20
C ASP A 78 11.98 -6.16 -5.74
N ALA A 79 11.48 -5.03 -6.23
CA ALA A 79 12.31 -3.88 -6.60
C ALA A 79 13.06 -3.33 -5.38
N GLU A 80 12.38 -3.18 -4.23
CA GLU A 80 13.01 -2.71 -3.00
C GLU A 80 14.05 -3.71 -2.47
N LYS A 81 13.73 -5.01 -2.46
CA LYS A 81 14.69 -6.06 -2.08
C LYS A 81 15.94 -6.01 -2.96
N ARG A 82 15.75 -5.86 -4.28
CA ARG A 82 16.86 -5.76 -5.23
C ARG A 82 17.66 -4.48 -5.05
N ALA A 83 17.01 -3.35 -4.80
CA ALA A 83 17.66 -2.07 -4.53
C ALA A 83 18.57 -2.12 -3.29
N ARG A 84 18.25 -3.01 -2.33
CA ARG A 84 19.05 -3.25 -1.12
C ARG A 84 20.02 -4.43 -1.22
N SER A 85 20.07 -5.14 -2.35
CA SER A 85 20.95 -6.29 -2.55
C SER A 85 22.19 -5.89 -3.36
N LEU A 86 23.37 -6.37 -2.94
CA LEU A 86 24.60 -6.30 -3.72
C LEU A 86 24.85 -7.67 -4.35
N VAL A 87 25.03 -7.71 -5.67
CA VAL A 87 25.40 -8.93 -6.39
C VAL A 87 26.91 -8.91 -6.65
N ILE A 88 27.63 -9.86 -6.07
CA ILE A 88 29.06 -10.06 -6.29
C ILE A 88 29.22 -11.24 -7.26
N SER A 89 29.84 -11.01 -8.41
CA SER A 89 30.13 -12.04 -9.41
C SER A 89 31.62 -12.33 -9.49
N GLY A 90 31.98 -13.50 -10.04
CA GLY A 90 33.37 -13.90 -10.23
C GLY A 90 34.04 -14.55 -9.01
N LEU A 91 33.28 -14.84 -7.94
CA LEU A 91 33.76 -15.71 -6.87
C LEU A 91 33.80 -17.17 -7.35
N PRO A 92 34.84 -17.93 -7.03
CA PRO A 92 34.91 -19.36 -7.35
C PRO A 92 33.82 -20.11 -6.57
N GLU A 93 33.13 -21.01 -7.25
CA GLU A 93 32.12 -21.86 -6.62
C GLU A 93 32.76 -22.80 -5.58
N PRO A 94 32.11 -23.03 -4.44
CA PRO A 94 32.58 -23.99 -3.45
C PRO A 94 32.46 -25.41 -3.98
N SER A 95 33.27 -26.34 -3.46
CA SER A 95 33.22 -27.76 -3.84
C SER A 95 31.80 -28.34 -3.69
N GLU A 96 31.40 -29.16 -4.66
CA GLU A 96 30.12 -29.90 -4.68
C GLU A 96 29.94 -30.75 -3.41
N ASP A 97 31.04 -31.29 -2.88
CA ASP A 97 31.06 -32.23 -1.75
C ASP A 97 30.76 -31.56 -0.39
N LEU A 98 30.82 -30.22 -0.32
CA LEU A 98 30.57 -29.49 0.93
C LEU A 98 29.08 -29.46 1.27
N ARG A 99 28.79 -29.57 2.57
CA ARG A 99 27.43 -29.34 3.09
C ARG A 99 27.05 -27.87 2.93
N ALA A 100 25.76 -27.58 2.88
CA ALA A 100 25.24 -26.22 2.73
C ALA A 100 25.80 -25.22 3.77
N SER A 101 25.97 -25.67 5.03
CA SER A 101 26.58 -24.85 6.08
C SER A 101 28.06 -24.52 5.83
N GLU A 102 28.82 -25.46 5.26
CA GLU A 102 30.25 -25.28 4.95
C GLU A 102 30.41 -24.37 3.74
N LYS A 103 29.51 -24.48 2.74
CA LYS A 103 29.43 -23.55 1.60
C LYS A 103 29.18 -22.11 2.04
N GLN A 104 28.30 -21.91 3.02
CA GLN A 104 28.05 -20.59 3.60
C GLN A 104 29.29 -20.04 4.32
N MET A 105 29.98 -20.86 5.13
CA MET A 105 31.21 -20.44 5.80
C MET A 105 32.34 -20.08 4.82
N ASP A 106 32.50 -20.84 3.73
CA ASP A 106 33.46 -20.52 2.67
C ASP A 106 33.12 -19.20 1.97
N LEU A 107 31.84 -18.92 1.72
CA LEU A 107 31.40 -17.66 1.11
C LEU A 107 31.64 -16.46 2.03
N GLU A 108 31.36 -16.60 3.33
CA GLU A 108 31.59 -15.54 4.33
C GLU A 108 33.07 -15.25 4.59
N GLY A 109 33.98 -16.15 4.21
CA GLY A 109 35.43 -16.00 4.33
C GLY A 109 36.12 -15.36 3.11
N LYS A 110 35.40 -15.05 2.03
CA LYS A 110 35.93 -14.41 0.81
C LYS A 110 35.71 -12.90 0.82
#